data_AF-A0A936UG53-F1
#
_entry.id   AF-A0A936UG53-F1
#
_cell.length_a   1.000
_cell.length_b   1.000
_cell.length_c   1.000
_cell.angle_alpha   90.00
_cell.angle_beta   90.00
_cell.angle_gamma   90.00
#
_symmetry.space_group_name_H-M   'P 1'
#
loop_
_entity.id
_entity.type
_entity.pdbx_description
1 polymer ?
#
loop_
_entity_poly.entity_id
_entity_poly.type
_entity_poly.pdbx_seq_one_letter_code
_entity_poly.pdbx_strand_id
1 'polypeptide(L)'
;MALSPISFLGQQVQMLHPLAVLLWGGGLIFLLLHPSVRRARFLGVAFLVLIGLMLLLNGRAYYPAPAYPVLLAAGGVAAERFASTVWRLRTVAAYTALLLVTGMVLAPLFLPCLPPEVFMRYAAVTGLEQPRIETHRLGPLPQLHADRFGWEEMAREVARVYDALPPVDRARAGVFGQNYGQAGAIDLYGPALGLPPALSGHLAYHDWGPRGFTGEVLIVLDDDKATLESHFESVEWAGHVEHRWSMPHQHFDVWVCRGMKRPLAKVWPGLRKLG
;
A
#
# COMPACT_ATOMS: atom_id res chain seq x y z
N MET A 1 0.78 7.91 14.04
CA MET A 1 0.22 7.88 15.41
C MET A 1 -0.51 6.56 15.57
N ALA A 2 -0.34 5.87 16.70
CA ALA A 2 -1.06 4.61 16.95
C ALA A 2 -2.57 4.85 16.98
N LEU A 3 -3.34 3.98 16.33
CA LEU A 3 -4.80 4.03 16.41
C LEU A 3 -5.24 3.64 17.83
N SER A 4 -6.24 4.33 18.36
CA SER A 4 -6.92 3.83 19.57
C SER A 4 -7.52 2.45 19.29
N PRO A 5 -7.71 1.58 20.29
CA PRO A 5 -8.34 0.27 20.07
C PRO A 5 -9.72 0.37 19.42
N ILE A 6 -10.51 1.40 19.79
CA ILE A 6 -11.84 1.65 19.20
C ILE A 6 -11.70 2.05 17.74
N SER A 7 -10.77 2.94 17.40
CA SER A 7 -10.50 3.35 16.02
C SER A 7 -10.03 2.17 15.17
N PHE A 8 -9.15 1.32 15.71
CA PHE A 8 -8.66 0.13 15.03
C PHE A 8 -9.80 -0.85 14.70
N LEU A 9 -10.66 -1.15 15.68
CA LEU A 9 -11.82 -2.03 15.49
C LEU A 9 -12.86 -1.42 14.54
N GLY A 10 -13.09 -0.10 14.62
CA GLY A 10 -13.94 0.62 13.68
C GLY A 10 -13.45 0.51 12.24
N GLN A 11 -12.13 0.64 12.03
CA GLN A 11 -11.53 0.45 10.71
C GLN A 11 -11.66 -1.00 10.21
N GLN A 12 -11.62 -2.02 11.08
CA GLN A 12 -11.91 -3.41 10.67
C GLN A 12 -13.31 -3.54 10.07
N VAL A 13 -14.30 -2.95 10.73
CA VAL A 13 -15.72 -3.00 10.32
C VAL A 13 -15.92 -2.26 9.01
N GLN A 14 -15.31 -1.08 8.86
CA GLN A 14 -15.39 -0.29 7.63
C GLN A 14 -14.73 -0.99 6.44
N MET A 15 -13.54 -1.56 6.64
CA MET A 15 -12.76 -2.22 5.58
C MET A 15 -13.48 -3.44 4.98
N LEU A 16 -14.18 -4.21 5.81
CA LEU A 16 -14.82 -5.48 5.40
C LEU A 16 -16.27 -5.33 4.96
N HIS A 17 -16.80 -4.11 4.89
CA HIS A 17 -18.21 -3.77 4.82
C HIS A 17 -18.92 -3.78 6.20
N PRO A 18 -19.53 -2.66 6.66
CA PRO A 18 -20.12 -2.58 7.99
C PRO A 18 -21.16 -3.65 8.30
N LEU A 19 -22.03 -3.98 7.35
CA LEU A 19 -23.04 -5.03 7.52
C LEU A 19 -22.47 -6.45 7.57
N ALA A 20 -21.24 -6.67 7.09
CA ALA A 20 -20.60 -7.99 7.14
C ALA A 20 -20.24 -8.41 8.57
N VAL A 21 -20.21 -7.46 9.53
CA VAL A 21 -19.99 -7.73 10.97
C VAL A 21 -20.98 -8.73 11.54
N LEU A 22 -22.21 -8.75 11.04
CA LEU A 22 -23.22 -9.71 11.47
C LEU A 22 -22.79 -11.13 11.11
N LEU A 23 -22.16 -11.31 9.94
CA LEU A 23 -21.71 -12.59 9.46
C LEU A 23 -20.39 -13.01 10.12
N TRP A 24 -19.34 -12.20 10.03
CA TRP A 24 -18.04 -12.59 10.62
C TRP A 24 -18.05 -12.54 12.15
N GLY A 25 -18.79 -11.62 12.76
CA GLY A 25 -18.98 -11.56 14.21
C GLY A 25 -19.81 -12.73 14.71
N GLY A 26 -20.89 -13.08 13.99
CA GLY A 26 -21.65 -14.31 14.24
C GLY A 26 -20.78 -15.57 14.11
N GLY A 27 -19.91 -15.62 13.10
CA GLY A 27 -18.94 -16.70 12.92
C GLY A 27 -17.91 -16.80 14.05
N LEU A 28 -17.41 -15.68 14.54
CA LEU A 28 -16.52 -15.65 15.71
C LEU A 28 -17.22 -16.19 16.96
N ILE A 29 -18.44 -15.71 17.25
CA ILE A 29 -19.25 -16.20 18.37
C ILE A 29 -19.52 -17.70 18.23
N PHE A 30 -19.86 -18.15 17.02
CA PHE A 30 -20.11 -19.57 16.72
C PHE A 30 -18.88 -20.44 16.98
N LEU A 31 -17.70 -20.04 16.50
CA LEU A 31 -16.43 -20.75 16.74
C LEU A 31 -16.08 -20.82 18.22
N LEU A 32 -16.30 -19.74 18.98
CA LEU A 32 -15.94 -19.67 20.39
C LEU A 32 -16.90 -20.48 21.27
N LEU A 33 -18.21 -20.33 21.05
CA LEU A 33 -19.22 -20.77 22.01
C LEU A 33 -19.94 -22.05 21.62
N HIS A 34 -20.11 -22.35 20.32
CA HIS A 34 -21.02 -23.41 19.92
C HIS A 34 -20.41 -24.83 20.06
N PRO A 35 -21.08 -25.79 20.73
CA PRO A 35 -20.52 -27.12 21.00
C PRO A 35 -20.15 -27.92 19.74
N SER A 36 -20.88 -27.73 18.63
CA SER A 36 -20.67 -28.52 17.40
C SER A 36 -19.36 -28.23 16.69
N VAL A 37 -18.70 -27.11 16.99
CA VAL A 37 -17.43 -26.69 16.38
C VAL A 37 -16.29 -26.67 17.39
N ARG A 38 -16.39 -27.45 18.48
CA ARG A 38 -15.38 -27.54 19.53
C ARG A 38 -13.97 -27.80 18.98
N ARG A 39 -13.84 -28.63 17.93
CA ARG A 39 -12.56 -28.91 17.26
C ARG A 39 -12.00 -27.72 16.48
N ALA A 40 -12.84 -26.78 16.04
CA ALA A 40 -12.47 -25.58 15.29
C ALA A 40 -12.36 -24.33 16.17
N ARG A 41 -12.63 -24.42 17.48
CA ARG A 41 -12.58 -23.28 18.42
C ARG A 41 -11.24 -22.55 18.41
N PHE A 42 -10.15 -23.27 18.18
CA PHE A 42 -8.81 -22.68 18.09
C PHE A 42 -8.73 -21.59 17.02
N LEU A 43 -9.54 -21.63 15.95
CA LEU A 43 -9.60 -20.59 14.93
C LEU A 43 -10.14 -19.27 15.47
N GLY A 44 -11.19 -19.32 16.30
CA GLY A 44 -11.73 -18.14 16.97
C GLY A 44 -10.74 -17.56 17.98
N VAL A 45 -10.05 -18.43 18.74
CA VAL A 45 -9.00 -18.00 19.68
C VAL A 45 -7.81 -17.39 18.94
N ALA A 46 -7.35 -18.01 17.86
CA ALA A 46 -6.25 -17.51 17.04
C ALA A 46 -6.57 -16.12 16.46
N PHE A 47 -7.81 -15.90 16.02
CA PHE A 47 -8.27 -14.58 15.59
C PHE A 47 -8.19 -13.55 16.72
N LEU A 48 -8.67 -13.86 17.92
CA LEU A 48 -8.58 -12.95 19.07
C LEU A 48 -7.13 -12.65 19.46
N VAL A 49 -6.25 -13.66 19.43
CA VAL A 49 -4.81 -13.47 19.66
C VAL A 49 -4.21 -12.56 18.60
N LEU A 50 -4.53 -12.76 17.31
CA LEU A 50 -4.07 -11.90 16.22
C LEU A 50 -4.51 -10.44 16.43
N ILE A 51 -5.78 -10.19 16.75
CA ILE A 51 -6.28 -8.84 17.03
C ILE A 51 -5.56 -8.24 18.25
N GLY A 52 -5.39 -9.01 19.33
CA GLY A 52 -4.66 -8.58 20.52
C GLY A 52 -3.21 -8.19 20.21
N LEU A 53 -2.51 -8.99 19.40
CA LEU A 53 -1.14 -8.70 18.95
C LEU A 53 -1.10 -7.44 18.07
N MET A 54 -2.05 -7.25 17.16
CA MET A 54 -2.09 -6.03 16.34
C MET A 54 -2.30 -4.78 17.19
N LEU A 55 -3.18 -4.85 18.19
CA LEU A 55 -3.38 -3.74 19.13
C LEU A 55 -2.12 -3.45 19.96
N LEU A 56 -1.45 -4.50 20.46
CA LEU A 56 -0.23 -4.37 21.26
C LEU A 56 0.95 -3.80 20.46
N LEU A 57 1.10 -4.25 19.22
CA LEU A 57 2.22 -3.88 18.34
C LEU A 57 1.92 -2.64 17.47
N ASN A 58 0.77 -1.98 17.67
CA ASN A 58 0.29 -0.88 16.83
C ASN A 58 0.27 -1.23 15.33
N GLY A 59 -0.15 -2.46 15.03
CA GLY A 59 -0.31 -2.97 13.67
C GLY A 59 -1.35 -2.16 12.89
N ARG A 60 -1.19 -2.15 11.56
CA ARG A 60 -2.12 -1.44 10.68
C ARG A 60 -3.44 -2.20 10.58
N ALA A 61 -4.54 -1.48 10.45
CA ALA A 61 -5.88 -2.07 10.45
C ALA A 61 -6.10 -3.10 9.33
N TYR A 62 -5.37 -3.06 8.23
CA TYR A 62 -5.53 -4.06 7.17
C TYR A 62 -4.73 -5.36 7.41
N TYR A 63 -3.83 -5.42 8.40
CA TYR A 63 -3.03 -6.62 8.65
C TYR A 63 -3.85 -7.87 9.00
N PRO A 64 -4.95 -7.80 9.78
CA PRO A 64 -5.80 -8.96 10.04
C PRO A 64 -6.67 -9.41 8.86
N ALA A 65 -6.72 -8.68 7.74
CA ALA A 65 -7.63 -8.97 6.62
C ALA A 65 -7.63 -10.45 6.18
N PRO A 66 -6.48 -11.16 6.08
CA PRO A 66 -6.44 -12.56 5.67
C PRO A 66 -7.12 -13.55 6.64
N ALA A 67 -7.41 -13.15 7.88
CA ALA A 67 -8.04 -14.03 8.87
C ALA A 67 -9.58 -14.03 8.77
N TYR A 68 -10.18 -13.01 8.17
CA TYR A 68 -11.64 -12.87 8.09
C TYR A 68 -12.39 -13.90 7.24
N PRO A 69 -11.83 -14.47 6.15
CA PRO A 69 -12.50 -15.54 5.41
C PRO A 69 -12.93 -16.73 6.27
N VAL A 70 -12.13 -17.08 7.30
CA VAL A 70 -12.46 -18.16 8.25
C VAL A 70 -13.70 -17.81 9.07
N LEU A 71 -13.79 -16.56 9.54
CA LEU A 71 -14.95 -16.09 10.31
C LEU A 71 -16.21 -15.97 9.44
N LEU A 72 -16.07 -15.50 8.21
CA LEU A 72 -17.18 -15.43 7.25
C LEU A 72 -17.74 -16.83 6.94
N ALA A 73 -16.86 -17.82 6.72
CA ALA A 73 -17.26 -19.21 6.51
C ALA A 73 -17.99 -19.79 7.73
N ALA A 74 -17.45 -19.56 8.94
CA ALA A 74 -18.11 -19.98 10.17
C ALA A 74 -19.47 -19.30 10.37
N GLY A 75 -19.58 -18.02 10.01
CA GLY A 75 -20.84 -17.26 10.02
C GLY A 75 -21.88 -17.84 9.07
N GLY A 76 -21.47 -18.25 7.87
CA GLY A 76 -22.33 -18.94 6.91
C GLY A 76 -22.88 -20.26 7.46
N VAL A 77 -22.02 -21.08 8.06
CA VAL A 77 -22.43 -22.34 8.71
C VAL A 77 -23.38 -22.09 9.88
N ALA A 78 -23.15 -21.04 10.67
CA ALA A 78 -24.05 -20.65 11.75
C ALA A 78 -25.42 -20.23 11.20
N ALA A 79 -25.45 -19.35 10.18
CA ALA A 79 -26.68 -18.88 9.55
C ALA A 79 -27.50 -20.04 8.96
N GLU A 80 -26.85 -21.01 8.32
CA GLU A 80 -27.51 -22.21 7.81
C GLU A 80 -28.16 -23.05 8.93
N ARG A 81 -27.47 -23.23 10.06
CA ARG A 81 -27.95 -24.09 11.15
C ARG A 81 -29.14 -23.50 11.91
N PHE A 82 -29.17 -22.18 12.12
CA PHE A 82 -30.16 -21.55 13.00
C PHE A 82 -31.39 -20.98 12.29
N ALA A 83 -31.37 -20.84 10.96
CA ALA A 83 -32.54 -20.35 10.21
C ALA A 83 -33.51 -21.49 9.84
N SER A 84 -34.82 -21.32 10.02
CA SER A 84 -35.84 -22.30 9.60
C SER A 84 -35.87 -22.45 8.07
N THR A 85 -36.16 -23.64 7.54
CA THR A 85 -35.94 -23.99 6.12
C THR A 85 -36.60 -23.03 5.10
N VAL A 86 -37.82 -22.54 5.39
CA VAL A 86 -38.55 -21.64 4.48
C VAL A 86 -38.11 -20.18 4.60
N TRP A 87 -37.77 -19.71 5.81
CA TRP A 87 -37.30 -18.35 6.03
C TRP A 87 -35.81 -18.19 5.73
N ARG A 88 -35.03 -19.28 5.77
CA ARG A 88 -33.60 -19.32 5.48
C ARG A 88 -33.28 -18.77 4.11
N LEU A 89 -33.93 -19.29 3.06
CA LEU A 89 -33.61 -18.84 1.69
C LEU A 89 -33.97 -17.37 1.48
N ARG A 90 -35.12 -16.91 2.00
CA ARG A 90 -35.54 -15.51 1.89
C ARG A 90 -34.64 -14.57 2.68
N THR A 91 -34.30 -14.91 3.91
CA THR A 91 -33.43 -14.09 4.77
C THR A 91 -32.01 -14.04 4.23
N VAL A 92 -31.46 -15.18 3.77
CA VAL A 92 -30.14 -15.22 3.12
C VAL A 92 -30.16 -14.38 1.84
N ALA A 93 -31.15 -14.59 0.96
CA ALA A 93 -31.26 -13.82 -0.28
C ALA A 93 -31.41 -12.30 -0.01
N ALA A 94 -32.24 -11.91 0.97
CA ALA A 94 -32.41 -10.52 1.36
C ALA A 94 -31.13 -9.91 1.94
N TYR A 95 -30.41 -10.64 2.80
CA TYR A 95 -29.15 -10.17 3.37
C TYR A 95 -28.05 -10.08 2.30
N THR A 96 -27.95 -11.06 1.41
CA THR A 96 -27.04 -11.01 0.27
C THR A 96 -27.37 -9.85 -0.66
N ALA A 97 -28.64 -9.64 -1.01
CA ALA A 97 -29.06 -8.50 -1.82
C ALA A 97 -28.72 -7.17 -1.13
N LEU A 98 -28.93 -7.07 0.18
CA LEU A 98 -28.55 -5.90 0.96
C LEU A 98 -27.04 -5.64 0.88
N LEU A 99 -26.20 -6.66 1.14
CA LEU A 99 -24.74 -6.57 1.02
C LEU A 99 -24.29 -6.16 -0.38
N LEU A 100 -24.94 -6.67 -1.43
CA LEU A 100 -24.62 -6.31 -2.80
C LEU A 100 -24.98 -4.84 -3.08
N VAL A 101 -26.18 -4.39 -2.68
CA VAL A 101 -26.63 -3.01 -2.90
C VAL A 101 -25.75 -2.03 -2.15
N THR A 102 -25.51 -2.24 -0.85
CA THR A 102 -24.64 -1.35 -0.06
C THR A 102 -23.18 -1.48 -0.48
N GLY A 103 -22.75 -2.68 -0.90
CA GLY A 103 -21.43 -2.92 -1.45
C GLY A 103 -21.19 -2.15 -2.75
N MET A 104 -22.18 -2.08 -3.64
CA MET A 104 -22.11 -1.25 -4.86
C MET A 104 -21.98 0.24 -4.53
N VAL A 105 -22.66 0.72 -3.49
CA VAL A 105 -22.54 2.12 -3.02
C VAL A 105 -21.16 2.37 -2.38
N LEU A 106 -20.60 1.41 -1.65
CA LEU A 106 -19.27 1.58 -1.03
C LEU A 106 -18.11 1.29 -2.00
N ALA A 107 -18.35 0.57 -3.09
CA ALA A 107 -17.32 0.09 -4.01
C ALA A 107 -16.41 1.21 -4.53
N PRO A 108 -16.89 2.40 -4.96
CA PRO A 108 -16.01 3.46 -5.43
C PRO A 108 -15.00 3.97 -4.40
N LEU A 109 -15.24 3.80 -3.10
CA LEU A 109 -14.30 4.20 -2.05
C LEU A 109 -13.09 3.28 -1.95
N PHE A 110 -13.13 2.07 -2.50
CA PHE A 110 -12.05 1.08 -2.33
C PHE A 110 -11.57 0.51 -3.66
N LEU A 111 -12.43 0.54 -4.68
CA LEU A 111 -12.13 0.05 -6.02
C LEU A 111 -11.96 1.24 -6.96
N PRO A 112 -10.93 1.20 -7.83
CA PRO A 112 -10.66 2.25 -8.80
C PRO A 112 -11.56 2.12 -10.04
N CYS A 113 -12.87 2.02 -9.84
CA CYS A 113 -13.85 1.85 -10.91
C CYS A 113 -14.35 3.18 -11.51
N LEU A 114 -14.00 4.32 -10.89
CA LEU A 114 -14.34 5.65 -11.36
C LEU A 114 -13.08 6.48 -11.66
N PRO A 115 -13.08 7.33 -12.70
CA PRO A 115 -12.07 8.36 -12.86
C PRO A 115 -12.02 9.29 -11.64
N PRO A 116 -10.85 9.85 -11.27
CA PRO A 116 -10.69 10.66 -10.06
C PRO A 116 -11.70 11.79 -9.91
N GLU A 117 -12.01 12.49 -11.00
CA GLU A 117 -12.94 13.63 -11.00
C GLU A 117 -14.37 13.19 -10.72
N VAL A 118 -14.75 12.00 -11.21
CA VAL A 118 -16.07 11.40 -10.99
C VAL A 118 -16.14 10.88 -9.56
N PHE A 119 -15.08 10.24 -9.07
CA PHE A 119 -14.98 9.79 -7.68
C PHE A 119 -15.12 10.96 -6.69
N MET A 120 -14.44 12.09 -6.93
CA MET A 120 -14.54 13.24 -6.04
C MET A 120 -15.96 13.80 -5.95
N ARG A 121 -16.68 13.85 -7.09
CA ARG A 121 -18.11 14.23 -7.09
C ARG A 121 -18.96 13.21 -6.35
N TYR A 122 -18.68 11.92 -6.56
CA TYR A 122 -19.37 10.83 -5.89
C TYR A 122 -19.24 10.92 -4.36
N ALA A 123 -18.02 11.10 -3.85
CA ALA A 123 -17.75 11.27 -2.43
C ALA A 123 -18.45 12.51 -1.86
N ALA A 124 -18.40 13.64 -2.59
CA ALA A 124 -19.05 14.88 -2.16
C ALA A 124 -20.59 14.77 -2.06
N VAL A 125 -21.24 14.07 -3.00
CA VAL A 125 -22.70 13.88 -3.01
C VAL A 125 -23.14 12.88 -1.95
N THR A 126 -22.38 11.80 -1.76
CA THR A 126 -22.74 10.73 -0.82
C THR A 126 -22.34 11.03 0.63
N GLY A 127 -21.42 11.96 0.86
CA GLY A 127 -20.81 12.22 2.16
C GLY A 127 -19.95 11.06 2.66
N LEU A 128 -19.57 10.14 1.77
CA LEU A 128 -18.77 8.97 2.11
C LEU A 128 -17.30 9.29 1.94
N GLU A 129 -16.52 8.96 2.98
CA GLU A 129 -15.07 9.18 3.01
C GLU A 129 -14.32 7.89 3.28
N GLN A 130 -13.10 7.81 2.76
CA GLN A 130 -12.19 6.72 3.11
C GLN A 130 -11.63 6.90 4.52
N PRO A 131 -11.46 5.81 5.29
CA PRO A 131 -10.73 5.91 6.54
C PRO A 131 -9.28 6.32 6.27
N ARG A 132 -8.75 7.21 7.10
CA ARG A 132 -7.35 7.61 7.03
C ARG A 132 -6.47 6.48 7.56
N ILE A 133 -5.63 5.92 6.68
CA ILE A 133 -4.74 4.78 6.99
C ILE A 133 -3.38 5.27 7.46
N GLU A 134 -2.89 6.40 6.93
CA GLU A 134 -1.61 6.98 7.30
C GLU A 134 -1.69 8.48 7.64
N THR A 135 -0.62 8.97 8.27
CA THR A 135 -0.51 10.36 8.73
C THR A 135 0.05 11.32 7.68
N HIS A 136 0.39 10.85 6.48
CA HIS A 136 0.86 11.70 5.40
C HIS A 136 -0.16 12.80 5.05
N ARG A 137 0.35 13.92 4.55
CA ARG A 137 -0.49 14.98 3.98
C ARG A 137 -1.21 14.40 2.77
N LEU A 138 -2.53 14.59 2.74
CA LEU A 138 -3.35 14.19 1.61
C LEU A 138 -3.33 15.27 0.53
N GLY A 139 -3.35 14.82 -0.72
CA GLY A 139 -3.69 15.64 -1.86
C GLY A 139 -5.21 15.77 -2.00
N PRO A 140 -5.70 16.19 -3.18
CA PRO A 140 -7.15 16.27 -3.42
C PRO A 140 -7.81 14.88 -3.44
N LEU A 141 -7.06 13.83 -3.79
CA LEU A 141 -7.54 12.47 -3.86
C LEU A 141 -7.19 11.70 -2.57
N PRO A 142 -8.12 10.91 -1.99
CA PRO A 142 -7.85 10.07 -0.83
C PRO A 142 -6.74 9.04 -1.10
N GLN A 143 -6.05 8.66 -0.02
CA GLN A 143 -4.82 7.87 -0.08
C GLN A 143 -4.92 6.60 -0.94
N LEU A 144 -5.95 5.77 -0.76
CA LEU A 144 -6.05 4.48 -1.46
C LEU A 144 -6.13 4.64 -2.99
N HIS A 145 -6.61 5.79 -3.48
CA HIS A 145 -6.60 6.09 -4.90
C HIS A 145 -5.36 6.88 -5.32
N ALA A 146 -4.89 7.81 -4.48
CA ALA A 146 -3.74 8.65 -4.77
C ALA A 146 -2.44 7.85 -4.91
N ASP A 147 -2.26 6.80 -4.11
CA ASP A 147 -1.10 5.89 -4.17
C ASP A 147 -1.02 5.08 -5.48
N ARG A 148 -1.96 5.26 -6.42
CA ARG A 148 -2.03 4.56 -7.71
C ARG A 148 -1.57 5.42 -8.90
N PHE A 149 -1.13 6.65 -8.65
CA PHE A 149 -0.77 7.63 -9.70
C PHE A 149 0.69 8.07 -9.62
N GLY A 150 1.22 8.53 -10.77
CA GLY A 150 2.54 9.16 -10.87
C GLY A 150 3.70 8.22 -11.19
N TRP A 151 3.49 6.90 -11.16
CA TRP A 151 4.57 5.93 -11.36
C TRP A 151 5.08 5.88 -12.81
N GLU A 152 4.17 5.95 -13.78
CA GLU A 152 4.54 5.93 -15.20
C GLU A 152 5.16 7.27 -15.62
N GLU A 153 4.60 8.39 -15.14
CA GLU A 153 5.17 9.74 -15.31
C GLU A 153 6.58 9.83 -14.72
N MET A 154 6.76 9.32 -13.50
CA MET A 154 8.07 9.24 -12.85
C MET A 154 9.05 8.44 -13.70
N ALA A 155 8.68 7.24 -14.15
CA ALA A 155 9.59 6.42 -14.96
C ALA A 155 9.96 7.09 -16.29
N ARG A 156 9.02 7.78 -16.94
CA ARG A 156 9.28 8.58 -18.15
C ARG A 156 10.22 9.75 -17.88
N GLU A 157 10.04 10.45 -16.77
CA GLU A 157 10.92 11.57 -16.40
C GLU A 157 12.35 11.08 -16.09
N VAL A 158 12.47 9.96 -15.38
CA VAL A 158 13.77 9.33 -15.12
C VAL A 158 14.43 8.84 -16.41
N ALA A 159 13.67 8.27 -17.34
CA ALA A 159 14.17 7.89 -18.67
C ALA A 159 14.66 9.12 -19.45
N ARG A 160 13.92 10.22 -19.43
CA ARG A 160 14.35 11.50 -20.03
C ARG A 160 15.68 11.97 -19.46
N VAL A 161 15.85 11.92 -18.13
CA VAL A 161 17.11 12.28 -17.46
C VAL A 161 18.23 11.32 -17.85
N TYR A 162 17.97 10.02 -17.84
CA TYR A 162 18.93 8.98 -18.20
C TYR A 162 19.42 9.11 -19.65
N ASP A 163 18.52 9.37 -20.59
CA ASP A 163 18.85 9.53 -22.00
C ASP A 163 19.61 10.83 -22.31
N ALA A 164 19.43 11.85 -21.49
CA ALA A 164 20.16 13.11 -21.59
C ALA A 164 21.61 13.03 -21.06
N LEU A 165 21.98 11.94 -20.37
CA LEU A 165 23.34 11.75 -19.89
C LEU A 165 24.34 11.56 -21.06
N PRO A 166 25.58 12.05 -20.93
CA PRO A 166 26.65 11.68 -21.84
C PRO A 166 26.76 10.15 -21.98
N PRO A 167 27.08 9.58 -23.15
CA PRO A 167 27.08 8.13 -23.35
C PRO A 167 27.94 7.35 -22.35
N VAL A 168 29.06 7.93 -21.91
CA VAL A 168 29.96 7.34 -20.90
C VAL A 168 29.32 7.28 -19.52
N ASP A 169 28.61 8.35 -19.11
CA ASP A 169 27.88 8.42 -17.85
C ASP A 169 26.69 7.47 -17.87
N ARG A 170 25.92 7.49 -18.98
CA ARG A 170 24.73 6.66 -19.15
C ARG A 170 25.04 5.17 -19.01
N ALA A 171 26.15 4.70 -19.59
CA ALA A 171 26.59 3.31 -19.52
C ALA A 171 26.91 2.84 -18.09
N ARG A 172 27.14 3.76 -17.14
CA ARG A 172 27.49 3.48 -15.74
C ARG A 172 26.44 3.96 -14.74
N ALA A 173 25.41 4.66 -15.22
CA ALA A 173 24.40 5.27 -14.38
C ALA A 173 23.45 4.23 -13.78
N GLY A 174 23.32 4.23 -12.45
CA GLY A 174 22.26 3.51 -11.74
C GLY A 174 21.09 4.44 -11.39
N VAL A 175 19.90 3.88 -11.20
CA VAL A 175 18.73 4.62 -10.71
C VAL A 175 18.47 4.22 -9.26
N PHE A 176 18.51 5.18 -8.33
CA PHE A 176 18.34 4.93 -6.90
C PHE A 176 17.03 5.52 -6.38
N GLY A 177 16.08 4.66 -6.01
CA GLY A 177 14.84 5.04 -5.34
C GLY A 177 15.00 5.04 -3.81
N GLN A 178 14.55 6.11 -3.15
CA GLN A 178 14.55 6.21 -1.68
C GLN A 178 13.58 5.23 -1.02
N ASN A 179 12.54 4.80 -1.74
CA ASN A 179 11.58 3.82 -1.25
C ASN A 179 11.26 2.73 -2.29
N TYR A 180 10.67 1.63 -1.82
CA TYR A 180 10.32 0.48 -2.66
C TYR A 180 9.23 0.81 -3.71
N GLY A 181 8.41 1.84 -3.50
CA GLY A 181 7.41 2.29 -4.47
C GLY A 181 8.07 2.93 -5.69
N GLN A 182 9.01 3.86 -5.46
CA GLN A 182 9.83 4.44 -6.52
C GLN A 182 10.63 3.37 -7.27
N ALA A 183 11.35 2.52 -6.53
CA ALA A 183 12.15 1.46 -7.14
C ALA A 183 11.30 0.45 -7.93
N GLY A 184 10.13 0.06 -7.39
CA GLY A 184 9.21 -0.84 -8.06
C GLY A 184 8.57 -0.28 -9.31
N ALA A 185 8.29 1.02 -9.34
CA ALA A 185 7.81 1.68 -10.54
C ALA A 185 8.89 1.76 -11.64
N ILE A 186 10.16 1.99 -11.27
CA ILE A 186 11.27 1.91 -12.23
C ILE A 186 11.44 0.47 -12.74
N ASP A 187 11.42 -0.54 -11.88
CA ASP A 187 11.53 -1.94 -12.33
C ASP A 187 10.31 -2.40 -13.16
N LEU A 188 9.13 -1.82 -12.95
CA LEU A 188 7.92 -2.13 -13.72
C LEU A 188 7.90 -1.44 -15.10
N TYR A 189 8.11 -0.12 -15.15
CA TYR A 189 7.97 0.68 -16.37
C TYR A 189 9.28 0.95 -17.10
N GLY A 190 10.39 0.98 -16.36
CA GLY A 190 11.72 1.30 -16.86
C GLY A 190 12.26 0.36 -17.94
N PRO A 191 12.03 -0.97 -17.92
CA PRO A 191 12.53 -1.86 -18.98
C PRO A 191 12.06 -1.46 -20.39
N ALA A 192 10.82 -1.01 -20.54
CA ALA A 192 10.28 -0.54 -21.82
C ALA A 192 10.88 0.81 -22.25
N LEU A 193 11.46 1.56 -21.31
CA LEU A 193 12.10 2.85 -21.52
C LEU A 193 13.63 2.75 -21.59
N GLY A 194 14.20 1.53 -21.56
CA GLY A 194 15.65 1.32 -21.61
C GLY A 194 16.39 1.66 -20.32
N LEU A 195 15.68 1.81 -19.20
CA LEU A 195 16.30 2.07 -17.89
C LEU A 195 16.97 0.81 -17.33
N PRO A 196 18.08 0.97 -16.59
CA PRO A 196 18.64 -0.12 -15.81
C PRO A 196 17.70 -0.50 -14.66
N PRO A 197 17.84 -1.69 -14.08
CA PRO A 197 17.09 -2.05 -12.89
C PRO A 197 17.36 -1.10 -11.72
N ALA A 198 16.35 -0.87 -10.91
CA ALA A 198 16.42 0.06 -9.80
C ALA A 198 17.30 -0.45 -8.65
N LEU A 199 17.86 0.52 -7.93
CA LEU A 199 18.55 0.34 -6.66
C LEU A 199 17.67 0.94 -5.55
N SER A 200 17.59 0.28 -4.40
CA SER A 200 17.01 0.88 -3.20
C SER A 200 17.50 0.18 -1.95
N GLY A 201 17.67 0.95 -0.88
CA GLY A 201 17.92 0.42 0.45
C GLY A 201 16.65 0.00 1.21
N HIS A 202 15.45 0.18 0.63
CA HIS A 202 14.20 0.01 1.35
C HIS A 202 13.65 -1.43 1.27
N LEU A 203 13.36 -2.04 2.43
CA LEU A 203 12.83 -3.41 2.57
C LEU A 203 13.68 -4.42 1.78
N ALA A 204 13.04 -5.34 1.06
CA ALA A 204 13.68 -6.43 0.34
C ALA A 204 14.53 -5.96 -0.87
N TYR A 205 14.37 -4.71 -1.35
CA TYR A 205 15.24 -4.18 -2.40
C TYR A 205 16.71 -4.13 -1.95
N HIS A 206 16.95 -3.92 -0.65
CA HIS A 206 18.29 -3.92 -0.08
C HIS A 206 19.04 -5.23 -0.33
N ASP A 207 18.32 -6.36 -0.26
CA ASP A 207 18.90 -7.70 -0.40
C ASP A 207 19.36 -7.99 -1.84
N TRP A 208 18.90 -7.21 -2.83
CA TRP A 208 19.37 -7.31 -4.23
C TRP A 208 20.73 -6.67 -4.48
N GLY A 209 21.25 -5.91 -3.52
CA GLY A 209 22.59 -5.35 -3.59
C GLY A 209 22.74 -4.23 -4.64
N PRO A 210 23.98 -3.74 -4.83
CA PRO A 210 24.28 -2.65 -5.75
C PRO A 210 24.28 -3.06 -7.24
N ARG A 211 23.97 -4.32 -7.58
CA ARG A 211 23.86 -4.83 -8.98
C ARG A 211 25.02 -4.46 -9.92
N GLY A 212 26.24 -4.37 -9.40
CA GLY A 212 27.43 -4.01 -10.16
C GLY A 212 27.68 -2.51 -10.33
N PHE A 213 26.75 -1.65 -9.88
CA PHE A 213 26.95 -0.20 -9.87
C PHE A 213 27.93 0.22 -8.78
N THR A 214 28.84 1.14 -9.12
CA THR A 214 29.92 1.60 -8.24
C THR A 214 29.57 2.86 -7.46
N GLY A 215 28.56 3.61 -7.92
CA GLY A 215 28.23 4.95 -7.45
C GLY A 215 28.91 6.07 -8.26
N GLU A 216 29.57 5.76 -9.38
CA GLU A 216 30.18 6.77 -10.26
C GLU A 216 29.14 7.77 -10.79
N VAL A 217 27.98 7.28 -11.23
CA VAL A 217 26.83 8.08 -11.64
C VAL A 217 25.58 7.44 -11.07
N LEU A 218 24.77 8.20 -10.32
CA LEU A 218 23.45 7.77 -9.86
C LEU A 218 22.41 8.84 -10.17
N ILE A 219 21.29 8.41 -10.75
CA ILE A 219 20.06 9.20 -10.79
C ILE A 219 19.30 8.90 -9.50
N VAL A 220 19.23 9.86 -8.59
CA VAL A 220 18.60 9.70 -7.27
C VAL A 220 17.21 10.31 -7.30
N LEU A 221 16.21 9.50 -6.92
CA LEU A 221 14.79 9.88 -6.90
C LEU A 221 14.42 10.33 -5.49
N ASP A 222 14.35 11.65 -5.28
CA ASP A 222 14.16 12.28 -3.98
C ASP A 222 15.41 12.22 -3.07
N ASP A 223 15.68 13.32 -2.37
CA ASP A 223 16.53 13.50 -1.17
C ASP A 223 16.71 15.02 -0.96
N ASP A 224 17.31 15.40 0.17
CA ASP A 224 17.84 16.75 0.34
C ASP A 224 19.19 16.93 -0.37
N LYS A 225 19.36 18.06 -1.06
CA LYS A 225 20.59 18.36 -1.81
C LYS A 225 21.84 18.32 -0.93
N ALA A 226 21.79 18.87 0.28
CA ALA A 226 22.95 18.90 1.17
C ALA A 226 23.32 17.49 1.65
N THR A 227 22.32 16.62 1.83
CA THR A 227 22.53 15.20 2.12
C THR A 227 23.25 14.50 0.97
N LEU A 228 22.83 14.72 -0.28
CA LEU A 228 23.50 14.19 -1.46
C LEU A 228 24.94 14.75 -1.61
N GLU A 229 25.13 16.05 -1.42
CA GLU A 229 26.46 16.69 -1.49
C GLU A 229 27.42 16.16 -0.42
N SER A 230 26.91 15.61 0.68
CA SER A 230 27.74 14.93 1.68
C SER A 230 28.31 13.61 1.14
N HIS A 231 27.61 12.94 0.22
CA HIS A 231 27.95 11.61 -0.32
C HIS A 231 28.60 11.64 -1.71
N PHE A 232 28.38 12.69 -2.50
CA PHE A 232 28.83 12.81 -3.89
C PHE A 232 29.70 14.05 -4.12
N GLU A 233 30.57 14.00 -5.12
CA GLU A 233 31.42 15.12 -5.54
C GLU A 233 30.63 16.18 -6.32
N SER A 234 29.64 15.76 -7.11
CA SER A 234 28.73 16.64 -7.84
C SER A 234 27.28 16.18 -7.68
N VAL A 235 26.38 17.14 -7.48
CA VAL A 235 24.93 16.94 -7.36
C VAL A 235 24.22 18.00 -8.19
N GLU A 236 23.60 17.56 -9.27
CA GLU A 236 22.92 18.42 -10.22
C GLU A 236 21.42 18.12 -10.22
N TRP A 237 20.60 19.16 -10.12
CA TRP A 237 19.16 19.02 -10.33
C TRP A 237 18.88 18.69 -11.80
N ALA A 238 18.05 17.68 -12.05
CA ALA A 238 17.82 17.16 -13.40
C ALA A 238 16.35 17.11 -13.82
N GLY A 239 15.43 17.24 -12.88
CA GLY A 239 13.99 17.23 -13.16
C GLY A 239 13.15 17.21 -11.89
N HIS A 240 11.84 17.26 -12.08
CA HIS A 240 10.86 17.19 -11.00
C HIS A 240 9.75 16.23 -11.40
N VAL A 241 9.36 15.35 -10.48
CA VAL A 241 8.27 14.40 -10.65
C VAL A 241 7.08 14.89 -9.84
N GLU A 242 5.96 15.10 -10.51
CA GLU A 242 4.69 15.37 -9.86
C GLU A 242 3.51 14.79 -10.64
N HIS A 243 2.42 14.53 -9.94
CA HIS A 243 1.15 14.20 -10.57
C HIS A 243 0.02 14.73 -9.70
N ARG A 244 -0.95 15.44 -10.29
CA ARG A 244 -2.01 16.14 -9.55
C ARG A 244 -2.83 15.23 -8.62
N TRP A 245 -2.96 13.96 -8.99
CA TRP A 245 -3.71 12.95 -8.24
C TRP A 245 -2.84 12.07 -7.35
N SER A 246 -1.51 12.15 -7.43
CA SER A 246 -0.65 11.35 -6.56
C SER A 246 -0.56 11.97 -5.16
N MET A 247 -0.04 11.20 -4.23
CA MET A 247 0.24 11.71 -2.90
C MET A 247 1.27 12.86 -2.95
N PRO A 248 1.07 13.96 -2.22
CA PRO A 248 2.01 15.10 -2.23
C PRO A 248 3.44 14.76 -1.84
N HIS A 249 3.65 13.74 -1.00
CA HIS A 249 5.00 13.28 -0.62
C HIS A 249 5.67 12.44 -1.73
N GLN A 250 4.97 12.15 -2.82
CA GLN A 250 5.51 11.56 -4.05
C GLN A 250 5.80 12.64 -5.10
N HIS A 251 5.80 13.92 -4.70
CA HIS A 251 6.27 15.04 -5.52
C HIS A 251 7.69 15.37 -5.07
N PHE A 252 8.66 15.13 -5.92
CA PHE A 252 10.08 15.19 -5.53
C PHE A 252 10.98 15.52 -6.72
N ASP A 253 12.18 15.99 -6.38
CA ASP A 253 13.22 16.29 -7.35
C ASP A 253 14.01 15.05 -7.76
N VAL A 254 14.48 15.06 -9.00
CA VAL A 254 15.39 14.06 -9.55
C VAL A 254 16.77 14.68 -9.66
N TRP A 255 17.76 14.01 -9.09
CA TRP A 255 19.14 14.48 -9.04
C TRP A 255 20.05 13.56 -9.84
N VAL A 256 21.00 14.13 -10.58
CA VAL A 256 22.13 13.39 -11.13
C VAL A 256 23.34 13.63 -10.23
N CYS A 257 23.76 12.56 -9.57
CA CYS A 257 24.84 12.55 -8.61
C CYS A 257 26.07 11.86 -9.22
N ARG A 258 27.25 12.46 -9.08
CA ARG A 258 28.50 11.93 -9.64
C ARG A 258 29.61 11.86 -8.60
N GLY A 259 30.49 10.86 -8.77
CA GLY A 259 31.66 10.68 -7.93
C GLY A 259 31.29 10.41 -6.48
N MET A 260 30.66 9.26 -6.19
CA MET A 260 30.37 8.88 -4.81
C MET A 260 31.68 8.80 -4.01
N LYS A 261 31.80 9.59 -2.94
CA LYS A 261 33.03 9.76 -2.14
C LYS A 261 33.49 8.47 -1.46
N ARG A 262 32.56 7.53 -1.28
CA ARG A 262 32.82 6.17 -0.79
C ARG A 262 32.19 5.18 -1.77
N PRO A 263 32.87 4.09 -2.14
CA PRO A 263 32.31 3.10 -3.06
C PRO A 263 30.94 2.60 -2.60
N LEU A 264 29.98 2.50 -3.52
CA LEU A 264 28.60 2.13 -3.21
C LEU A 264 28.51 0.83 -2.42
N ALA A 265 29.30 -0.19 -2.79
CA ALA A 265 29.36 -1.47 -2.09
C ALA A 265 29.76 -1.35 -0.60
N LYS A 266 30.53 -0.33 -0.22
CA LYS A 266 30.93 -0.07 1.17
C LYS A 266 29.88 0.73 1.95
N VAL A 267 29.02 1.47 1.27
CA VAL A 267 27.93 2.24 1.90
C VAL A 267 26.66 1.40 1.97
N TRP A 268 26.46 0.47 1.03
CA TRP A 268 25.26 -0.35 0.88
C TRP A 268 24.74 -1.00 2.18
N PRO A 269 25.57 -1.59 3.05
CA PRO A 269 25.07 -2.18 4.30
C PRO A 269 24.34 -1.17 5.21
N GLY A 270 24.76 0.10 5.19
CA GLY A 270 24.16 1.19 5.95
C GLY A 270 22.93 1.82 5.29
N LEU A 271 22.62 1.47 4.05
CA LEU A 271 21.46 2.00 3.33
C LEU A 271 20.16 1.26 3.69
N ARG A 272 20.20 0.18 4.48
CA ARG A 272 19.02 -0.62 4.80
C ARG A 272 18.01 0.20 5.61
N LYS A 273 16.81 0.38 5.06
CA LYS A 273 15.66 1.02 5.71
C LYS A 273 14.49 0.04 5.80
N LEU A 274 13.79 0.02 6.93
CA LEU A 274 12.59 -0.80 7.15
C LEU A 274 11.30 0.04 7.25
N GLY A 275 11.43 1.36 7.27
CA GLY A 275 10.34 2.32 7.37
C GLY A 275 10.72 3.64 6.72
#